data_AF-A0A329R893-F1
#
_entry.id   AF-A0A329R893-F1
#
_cell.length_a   1.000
_cell.length_b   1.000
_cell.length_c   1.000
_cell.angle_alpha   90.00
_cell.angle_beta   90.00
_cell.angle_gamma   90.00
#
_symmetry.space_group_name_H-M   'P 1'
#
loop_
_entity.id
_entity.type
_entity.pdbx_description
1 polymer ?
#
loop_
_entity_poly.entity_id
_entity_poly.type
_entity_poly.pdbx_seq_one_letter_code
_entity_poly.pdbx_strand_id
1 'polypeptide(L)'
;RQLPKKTKRTWKLLSNALIRYYCSQFTQTALSRYYSAKRERSEHLCDYLNRLSDYARNARLQFEKGGRDAKEHVQQFLVTCGDDNIAESLYHTRVNDIHELEEIIEDVLMGKERMVKRDGVDRHSRSRDSRRDEPHARQSRRDRRESDRRVVTTTATHRA
;
A
#
# COMPACT_ATOMS: atom_id res chain seq x y z
N ARG A 1 -44.31 15.65 -11.04
CA ARG A 1 -44.93 14.76 -12.07
C ARG A 1 -46.21 14.18 -11.49
N GLN A 2 -47.37 14.21 -12.19
CA GLN A 2 -48.61 13.64 -11.65
C GLN A 2 -48.77 12.14 -11.95
N LEU A 3 -49.44 11.40 -11.05
CA LEU A 3 -49.84 10.00 -11.26
C LEU A 3 -51.00 9.87 -12.28
N PRO A 4 -51.01 8.83 -13.14
CA PRO A 4 -52.09 8.62 -14.11
C PRO A 4 -53.48 8.48 -13.47
N LYS A 5 -54.53 8.98 -14.16
CA LYS A 5 -55.94 8.89 -13.68
C LYS A 5 -56.35 7.45 -13.33
N LYS A 6 -55.89 6.45 -14.10
CA LYS A 6 -56.13 5.01 -13.84
C LYS A 6 -55.57 4.52 -12.49
N THR A 7 -54.46 5.09 -12.02
CA THR A 7 -53.82 4.74 -10.74
C THR A 7 -54.55 5.35 -9.54
N LYS A 8 -55.23 6.50 -9.73
CA LYS A 8 -56.03 7.17 -8.69
C LYS A 8 -57.38 6.50 -8.41
N ARG A 9 -57.78 5.49 -9.22
CA ARG A 9 -59.13 4.88 -9.21
C ARG A 9 -59.37 3.88 -8.08
N THR A 10 -58.34 3.51 -7.31
CA THR A 10 -58.44 2.54 -6.20
C THR A 10 -57.35 2.84 -5.17
N TRP A 11 -57.69 2.87 -3.88
CA TRP A 11 -56.74 3.20 -2.81
C TRP A 11 -55.46 2.35 -2.86
N LYS A 12 -55.59 1.03 -3.07
CA LYS A 12 -54.48 0.07 -3.21
C LYS A 12 -53.53 0.36 -4.39
N LEU A 13 -54.03 0.96 -5.48
CA LEU A 13 -53.19 1.36 -6.62
C LEU A 13 -52.50 2.71 -6.36
N LEU A 14 -53.21 3.63 -5.70
CA LEU A 14 -52.68 4.94 -5.32
C LEU A 14 -51.58 4.81 -4.28
N SER A 15 -51.79 4.03 -3.21
CA SER A 15 -50.81 3.81 -2.15
C SER A 15 -49.57 3.07 -2.66
N ASN A 16 -49.73 2.00 -3.44
CA ASN A 16 -48.60 1.29 -4.06
C ASN A 16 -47.77 2.20 -4.99
N ALA A 17 -48.41 3.14 -5.69
CA ALA A 17 -47.70 4.11 -6.53
C ALA A 17 -46.98 5.20 -5.71
N LEU A 18 -47.58 5.66 -4.60
CA LEU A 18 -46.92 6.55 -3.63
C LEU A 18 -45.69 5.88 -3.00
N ILE A 19 -45.84 4.67 -2.48
CA ILE A 19 -44.75 3.88 -1.88
C ILE A 19 -43.64 3.64 -2.91
N ARG A 20 -43.97 3.22 -4.14
CA ARG A 20 -42.96 3.03 -5.19
C ARG A 20 -42.28 4.30 -5.68
N TYR A 21 -42.90 5.48 -5.51
CA TYR A 21 -42.32 6.76 -5.92
C TYR A 21 -41.44 7.36 -4.82
N TYR A 22 -41.97 7.51 -3.60
CA TYR A 22 -41.30 8.16 -2.48
C TYR A 22 -40.44 7.23 -1.64
N CYS A 23 -40.83 5.95 -1.50
CA CYS A 23 -40.12 4.96 -0.70
C CYS A 23 -39.26 4.01 -1.56
N SER A 24 -38.98 4.35 -2.82
CA SER A 24 -38.23 3.51 -3.77
C SER A 24 -36.93 2.95 -3.20
N GLN A 25 -36.14 3.79 -2.53
CA GLN A 25 -34.88 3.40 -1.86
C GLN A 25 -35.11 2.45 -0.68
N PHE A 26 -36.20 2.64 0.07
CA PHE A 26 -36.61 1.79 1.20
C PHE A 26 -37.27 0.46 0.75
N THR A 27 -37.79 0.38 -0.48
CA THR A 27 -38.33 -0.87 -1.05
C THR A 27 -37.25 -1.85 -1.55
N GLN A 28 -35.97 -1.49 -1.50
CA GLN A 28 -34.88 -2.42 -1.78
C GLN A 28 -34.69 -3.42 -0.63
N THR A 29 -34.70 -4.71 -0.95
CA THR A 29 -34.31 -5.77 0.00
C THR A 29 -32.87 -5.56 0.47
N ALA A 30 -32.51 -6.08 1.64
CA ALA A 30 -31.13 -5.98 2.13
C ALA A 30 -30.12 -6.60 1.15
N LEU A 31 -30.48 -7.73 0.52
CA LEU A 31 -29.70 -8.38 -0.53
C LEU A 31 -29.59 -7.51 -1.81
N SER A 32 -30.65 -6.78 -2.19
CA SER A 32 -30.57 -5.81 -3.28
C SER A 32 -29.63 -4.65 -2.95
N ARG A 33 -29.66 -4.14 -1.71
CA ARG A 33 -28.76 -3.06 -1.26
C ARG A 33 -27.30 -3.53 -1.31
N TYR A 34 -27.01 -4.71 -0.76
CA TYR A 34 -25.70 -5.37 -0.80
C TYR A 34 -25.13 -5.48 -2.23
N TYR A 35 -25.84 -6.12 -3.16
CA TYR A 35 -25.35 -6.29 -4.54
C TYR A 35 -25.27 -4.98 -5.34
N SER A 36 -26.04 -3.95 -4.95
CA SER A 36 -26.00 -2.63 -5.59
C SER A 36 -24.92 -1.69 -5.02
N ALA A 37 -24.31 -2.02 -3.88
CA ALA A 37 -23.38 -1.15 -3.18
C ALA A 37 -22.09 -0.93 -4.00
N LYS A 38 -21.59 0.31 -3.98
CA LYS A 38 -20.31 0.71 -4.59
C LYS A 38 -19.64 1.77 -3.74
N ARG A 39 -18.31 1.77 -3.68
CA ARG A 39 -17.56 2.80 -2.95
C ARG A 39 -17.74 4.15 -3.63
N GLU A 40 -17.96 5.19 -2.83
CA GLU A 40 -17.97 6.57 -3.31
C GLU A 40 -16.53 7.09 -3.38
N ARG A 41 -16.16 7.89 -4.39
CA ARG A 41 -14.76 8.28 -4.63
C ARG A 41 -14.07 8.99 -3.45
N SER A 42 -14.86 9.55 -2.53
CA SER A 42 -14.42 10.24 -1.31
C SER A 42 -14.50 9.39 -0.03
N GLU A 43 -15.00 8.16 -0.10
CA GLU A 43 -15.16 7.23 1.02
C GLU A 43 -13.87 6.42 1.24
N HIS A 44 -13.42 6.27 2.48
CA HIS A 44 -12.24 5.44 2.76
C HIS A 44 -12.56 3.95 2.61
N LEU A 45 -11.54 3.14 2.37
CA LEU A 45 -11.71 1.72 2.07
C LEU A 45 -12.21 0.92 3.28
N CYS A 46 -11.77 1.27 4.49
CA CYS A 46 -12.29 0.69 5.73
C CYS A 46 -13.75 1.09 5.98
N ASP A 47 -14.12 2.36 5.75
CA ASP A 47 -15.51 2.82 5.85
C ASP A 47 -16.42 2.04 4.90
N TYR A 48 -15.95 1.83 3.66
CA TYR A 48 -16.67 1.05 2.67
C TYR A 48 -16.78 -0.43 3.03
N LEU A 49 -15.71 -1.06 3.54
CA LEU A 49 -15.75 -2.45 4.01
C LEU A 49 -16.74 -2.63 5.17
N ASN A 50 -16.75 -1.69 6.12
CA ASN A 50 -17.74 -1.66 7.21
C ASN A 50 -19.17 -1.51 6.67
N ARG A 51 -19.42 -0.54 5.77
CA ARG A 51 -20.73 -0.32 5.12
C ARG A 51 -21.21 -1.55 4.35
N LEU A 52 -20.31 -2.25 3.65
CA LEU A 52 -20.62 -3.47 2.89
C LEU A 52 -20.86 -4.67 3.81
N SER A 53 -20.07 -4.82 4.87
CA SER A 53 -20.23 -5.84 5.93
C SER A 53 -21.59 -5.72 6.62
N ASP A 54 -22.00 -4.50 6.96
CA ASP A 54 -23.32 -4.24 7.52
C ASP A 54 -24.44 -4.60 6.54
N TYR A 55 -24.29 -4.34 5.24
CA TYR A 55 -25.27 -4.78 4.24
C TYR A 55 -25.31 -6.31 4.09
N ALA A 56 -24.17 -7.00 4.17
CA ALA A 56 -24.11 -8.47 4.17
C ALA A 56 -24.79 -9.08 5.41
N ARG A 57 -24.54 -8.53 6.60
CA ARG A 57 -25.18 -8.94 7.85
C ARG A 57 -26.69 -8.69 7.83
N ASN A 58 -27.13 -7.54 7.31
CA ASN A 58 -28.55 -7.24 7.07
C ASN A 58 -29.19 -8.17 6.02
N ALA A 59 -28.42 -8.64 5.04
CA ALA A 59 -28.85 -9.65 4.06
C ALA A 59 -28.79 -11.10 4.58
N ARG A 60 -28.31 -11.31 5.81
CA ARG A 60 -28.09 -12.61 6.49
C ARG A 60 -27.04 -13.52 5.82
N LEU A 61 -26.14 -12.95 5.03
CA LEU A 61 -25.01 -13.69 4.45
C LEU A 61 -24.11 -14.23 5.57
N GLN A 62 -23.55 -15.40 5.37
CA GLN A 62 -22.63 -16.08 6.27
C GLN A 62 -21.20 -15.84 5.78
N PHE A 63 -20.75 -14.60 5.94
CA PHE A 63 -19.44 -14.12 5.49
C PHE A 63 -18.39 -14.20 6.60
N GLU A 64 -18.74 -13.84 7.85
CA GLU A 64 -17.81 -13.79 9.00
C GLU A 64 -17.07 -15.13 9.23
N LYS A 65 -15.75 -15.06 9.49
CA LYS A 65 -14.84 -16.18 9.84
C LYS A 65 -14.75 -17.32 8.82
N GLY A 66 -14.45 -16.99 7.56
CA GLY A 66 -14.32 -17.98 6.48
C GLY A 66 -15.64 -18.70 6.18
N GLY A 67 -16.77 -18.05 6.47
CA GLY A 67 -18.09 -18.59 6.23
C GLY A 67 -18.34 -18.90 4.74
N ARG A 68 -19.39 -19.71 4.48
CA ARG A 68 -19.77 -20.17 3.14
C ARG A 68 -19.95 -19.05 2.08
N ASP A 69 -20.23 -17.82 2.50
CA ASP A 69 -20.42 -16.66 1.62
C ASP A 69 -19.23 -15.66 1.70
N ALA A 70 -18.17 -15.96 2.48
CA ALA A 70 -17.01 -15.07 2.72
C ALA A 70 -16.27 -14.70 1.42
N LYS A 71 -16.01 -15.70 0.58
CA LYS A 71 -15.33 -15.51 -0.71
C LYS A 71 -16.13 -14.66 -1.67
N GLU A 72 -17.46 -14.80 -1.68
CA GLU A 72 -18.35 -13.94 -2.46
C GLU A 72 -18.36 -12.50 -1.91
N HIS A 73 -18.21 -12.34 -0.59
CA HIS A 73 -18.06 -11.02 0.06
C HIS A 73 -16.76 -10.30 -0.32
N VAL A 74 -15.61 -11.00 -0.26
CA VAL A 74 -14.32 -10.48 -0.71
C VAL A 74 -14.37 -10.10 -2.20
N GLN A 75 -14.98 -10.95 -3.04
CA GLN A 75 -15.15 -10.66 -4.47
C GLN A 75 -16.08 -9.47 -4.73
N GLN A 76 -17.18 -9.35 -3.98
CA GLN A 76 -18.07 -8.19 -4.07
C GLN A 76 -17.28 -6.91 -3.71
N PHE A 77 -16.55 -6.88 -2.59
CA PHE A 77 -15.71 -5.73 -2.21
C PHE A 77 -14.71 -5.35 -3.32
N LEU A 78 -13.97 -6.33 -3.86
CA LEU A 78 -13.00 -6.11 -4.93
C LEU A 78 -13.62 -5.48 -6.19
N VAL A 79 -14.79 -5.94 -6.61
CA VAL A 79 -15.49 -5.44 -7.80
C VAL A 79 -16.09 -4.04 -7.57
N THR A 80 -16.29 -3.64 -6.32
CA THR A 80 -17.05 -2.42 -5.97
C THR A 80 -16.25 -1.35 -5.25
N CYS A 81 -15.02 -1.64 -4.78
CA CYS A 81 -14.14 -0.66 -4.13
C CYS A 81 -13.50 0.34 -5.13
N GLY A 82 -13.27 -0.06 -6.38
CA GLY A 82 -12.70 0.79 -7.43
C GLY A 82 -11.35 1.43 -7.05
N ASP A 83 -10.46 0.67 -6.40
CA ASP A 83 -9.06 1.06 -6.18
C ASP A 83 -8.14 0.01 -6.80
N ASP A 84 -7.57 0.33 -7.97
CA ASP A 84 -6.80 -0.61 -8.78
C ASP A 84 -5.55 -1.13 -8.04
N ASN A 85 -4.96 -0.33 -7.15
CA ASN A 85 -3.81 -0.74 -6.32
C ASN A 85 -4.16 -1.90 -5.38
N ILE A 86 -5.40 -1.92 -4.88
CA ILE A 86 -5.91 -2.97 -3.99
C ILE A 86 -6.32 -4.20 -4.80
N ALA A 87 -6.90 -4.02 -5.98
CA ALA A 87 -7.14 -5.12 -6.91
C ALA A 87 -5.84 -5.82 -7.32
N GLU A 88 -4.78 -5.07 -7.62
CA GLU A 88 -3.45 -5.59 -7.96
C GLU A 88 -2.77 -6.29 -6.76
N SER A 89 -2.79 -5.68 -5.57
CA SER A 89 -2.28 -6.28 -4.33
C SER A 89 -2.96 -7.61 -3.97
N LEU A 90 -4.27 -7.71 -4.22
CA LEU A 90 -5.07 -8.90 -3.91
C LEU A 90 -5.06 -9.96 -5.02
N TYR A 91 -4.66 -9.61 -6.25
CA TYR A 91 -4.61 -10.52 -7.41
C TYR A 91 -3.72 -11.75 -7.16
N HIS A 92 -2.60 -11.56 -6.45
CA HIS A 92 -1.65 -12.62 -6.16
C HIS A 92 -1.94 -13.35 -4.83
N THR A 93 -2.57 -12.68 -3.87
CA THR A 93 -2.65 -13.15 -2.47
C THR A 93 -3.76 -14.17 -2.22
N ARG A 94 -4.70 -14.35 -3.17
CA ARG A 94 -5.79 -15.34 -3.12
C ARG A 94 -6.65 -15.27 -1.85
N VAL A 95 -6.98 -14.07 -1.38
CA VAL A 95 -7.82 -13.86 -0.19
C VAL A 95 -9.16 -14.59 -0.30
N ASN A 96 -9.52 -15.33 0.77
CA ASN A 96 -10.77 -16.08 0.91
C ASN A 96 -11.59 -15.66 2.13
N ASP A 97 -10.99 -14.99 3.13
CA ASP A 97 -11.66 -14.50 4.33
C ASP A 97 -11.60 -12.96 4.45
N ILE A 98 -12.45 -12.40 5.31
CA ILE A 98 -12.53 -10.97 5.60
C ILE A 98 -11.30 -10.51 6.38
N HIS A 99 -10.77 -11.32 7.31
CA HIS A 99 -9.64 -10.92 8.14
C HIS A 99 -8.34 -10.77 7.33
N GLU A 100 -8.14 -11.63 6.33
CA GLU A 100 -7.09 -11.50 5.31
C GLU A 100 -7.27 -10.21 4.47
N LEU A 101 -8.51 -9.80 4.19
CA LEU A 101 -8.82 -8.57 3.46
C LEU A 101 -8.58 -7.31 4.32
N GLU A 102 -8.96 -7.36 5.60
CA GLU A 102 -8.75 -6.30 6.61
C GLU A 102 -7.25 -6.02 6.78
N GLU A 103 -6.45 -7.06 7.03
CA GLU A 103 -4.98 -6.95 7.19
C GLU A 103 -4.31 -6.29 5.98
N ILE A 104 -4.70 -6.68 4.75
CA ILE A 104 -4.11 -6.11 3.53
C ILE A 104 -4.57 -4.66 3.28
N ILE A 105 -5.80 -4.29 3.64
CA ILE A 105 -6.25 -2.90 3.57
C ILE A 105 -5.48 -2.04 4.58
N GLU A 106 -5.26 -2.53 5.81
CA GLU A 106 -4.43 -1.85 6.80
C GLU A 106 -2.99 -1.69 6.31
N ASP A 107 -2.35 -2.75 5.80
CA ASP A 107 -0.94 -2.68 5.38
C ASP A 107 -0.74 -1.81 4.11
N VAL A 108 -1.72 -1.74 3.20
CA VAL A 108 -1.72 -0.79 2.06
C VAL A 108 -1.86 0.66 2.53
N LEU A 109 -2.69 0.93 3.54
CA LEU A 109 -2.86 2.28 4.12
C LEU A 109 -1.63 2.70 4.94
N MET A 110 -1.11 1.82 5.79
CA MET A 110 0.10 2.04 6.58
C MET A 110 1.36 2.13 5.71
N GLY A 111 1.42 1.37 4.61
CA GLY A 111 2.45 1.48 3.59
C GLY A 111 2.49 2.86 2.94
N LYS A 112 1.31 3.39 2.54
CA LYS A 112 1.18 4.77 2.02
C LYS A 112 1.63 5.80 3.05
N GLU A 113 1.28 5.65 4.33
CA GLU A 113 1.69 6.57 5.40
C GLU A 113 3.21 6.59 5.62
N ARG A 114 3.87 5.42 5.56
CA ARG A 114 5.34 5.28 5.62
C ARG A 114 6.03 5.96 4.43
N MET A 115 5.44 5.96 3.24
CA MET A 115 5.99 6.63 2.05
C MET A 115 5.85 8.16 2.13
N VAL A 116 4.69 8.69 2.56
CA VAL A 116 4.49 10.14 2.75
C VAL A 116 5.53 10.73 3.72
N LYS A 117 5.83 10.02 4.82
CA LYS A 117 6.89 10.40 5.78
C LYS A 117 8.31 10.39 5.19
N ARG A 118 8.53 9.70 4.07
CA ARG A 118 9.84 9.58 3.41
C ARG A 118 10.06 10.63 2.34
N ASP A 119 9.04 10.98 1.57
CA ASP A 119 9.12 12.02 0.53
C ASP A 119 8.92 13.44 1.07
N GLY A 120 8.42 13.59 2.31
CA GLY A 120 8.53 14.84 3.08
C GLY A 120 9.95 15.18 3.57
N VAL A 121 10.92 14.27 3.43
CA VAL A 121 12.34 14.55 3.72
C VAL A 121 13.02 15.04 2.45
N ASP A 122 13.08 16.36 2.30
CA ASP A 122 13.72 17.04 1.17
C ASP A 122 15.16 16.54 0.96
N ARG A 123 15.46 16.07 -0.25
CA ARG A 123 16.65 15.26 -0.54
C ARG A 123 17.87 16.14 -0.80
N HIS A 124 18.30 16.83 0.27
CA HIS A 124 19.46 17.70 0.26
C HIS A 124 20.69 16.96 -0.29
N SER A 125 21.09 17.33 -1.51
CA SER A 125 21.93 16.48 -2.35
C SER A 125 23.38 16.53 -1.89
N ARG A 126 23.77 15.57 -1.06
CA ARG A 126 25.14 15.40 -0.57
C ARG A 126 26.07 15.05 -1.74
N SER A 127 26.75 16.08 -2.24
CA SER A 127 27.81 15.97 -3.24
C SER A 127 28.84 14.92 -2.83
N ARG A 128 29.12 13.97 -3.73
CA ARG A 128 30.15 12.95 -3.55
C ARG A 128 31.51 13.48 -4.00
N ASP A 129 32.23 14.23 -3.15
CA ASP A 129 33.69 14.37 -3.35
C ASP A 129 34.30 12.97 -3.25
N SER A 130 34.83 12.49 -4.37
CA SER A 130 35.14 11.08 -4.60
C SER A 130 36.65 10.88 -4.66
N ARG A 131 37.31 11.13 -3.52
CA ARG A 131 38.75 10.89 -3.36
C ARG A 131 38.99 9.38 -3.29
N ARG A 132 39.50 8.84 -4.39
CA ARG A 132 39.67 7.41 -4.66
C ARG A 132 41.15 7.09 -4.79
N ASP A 133 41.62 6.08 -4.09
CA ASP A 133 43.01 5.62 -4.17
C ASP A 133 43.36 5.04 -5.55
N GLU A 134 44.62 5.20 -5.96
CA GLU A 134 45.25 4.42 -7.04
C GLU A 134 46.67 3.95 -6.63
N PRO A 135 47.03 2.66 -6.89
CA PRO A 135 48.33 2.12 -6.51
C PRO A 135 49.34 1.95 -7.67
N HIS A 136 50.59 2.35 -7.40
CA HIS A 136 51.86 1.81 -7.91
C HIS A 136 52.08 1.53 -9.43
N ALA A 137 53.08 2.24 -9.98
CA ALA A 137 53.94 1.73 -11.07
C ALA A 137 55.43 1.98 -10.76
N ARG A 138 56.37 1.21 -11.36
CA ARG A 138 57.80 1.18 -11.00
C ARG A 138 58.74 1.56 -12.15
N GLN A 139 59.70 2.45 -11.91
CA GLN A 139 61.01 2.52 -12.61
C GLN A 139 62.06 2.97 -11.57
N SER A 140 63.19 2.31 -11.24
CA SER A 140 64.15 1.41 -11.91
C SER A 140 65.42 2.09 -12.44
N ARG A 141 66.47 2.11 -11.59
CA ARG A 141 67.94 2.22 -11.80
C ARG A 141 68.57 2.19 -10.38
N ARG A 142 69.46 1.28 -9.93
CA ARG A 142 70.79 0.79 -10.43
C ARG A 142 71.81 1.93 -10.55
N ASP A 143 73.09 1.83 -10.17
CA ASP A 143 74.01 0.72 -9.74
C ASP A 143 75.28 1.35 -9.07
N ARG A 144 76.23 0.72 -8.32
CA ARG A 144 76.40 -0.64 -7.72
C ARG A 144 77.76 -0.81 -6.95
N ARG A 145 77.72 -0.98 -5.61
CA ARG A 145 78.83 -1.41 -4.67
C ARG A 145 80.00 -0.43 -4.40
N GLU A 146 80.48 -0.39 -3.14
CA GLU A 146 81.89 -0.61 -2.69
C GLU A 146 81.91 -0.57 -1.12
N SER A 147 82.11 -1.67 -0.38
CA SER A 147 83.36 -2.34 0.08
C SER A 147 84.15 -1.65 1.21
N ASP A 148 83.97 -2.18 2.43
CA ASP A 148 85.01 -2.60 3.40
C ASP A 148 86.38 -1.88 3.45
N ARG A 149 86.73 -1.31 4.62
CA ARG A 149 88.00 -1.62 5.33
C ARG A 149 88.10 -1.09 6.77
N ARG A 150 89.15 -1.55 7.46
CA ARG A 150 89.40 -1.43 8.91
C ARG A 150 90.57 -0.49 9.27
N VAL A 151 90.49 0.06 10.49
CA VAL A 151 91.60 0.21 11.48
C VAL A 151 92.78 1.19 11.20
N VAL A 152 92.78 2.25 12.02
CA VAL A 152 93.90 2.84 12.81
C VAL A 152 95.22 3.20 12.11
N THR A 153 95.60 4.49 12.23
CA THR A 153 96.91 5.08 12.68
C THR A 153 96.87 6.60 12.40
N THR A 154 97.52 7.54 13.10
CA THR A 154 98.39 7.55 14.30
C THR A 154 98.42 8.96 14.92
N THR A 155 98.82 9.08 16.20
CA THR A 155 99.46 10.28 16.83
C THR A 155 98.65 11.61 16.88
N ALA A 156 98.86 12.50 17.85
CA ALA A 156 100.05 12.72 18.68
C ALA A 156 99.74 13.05 20.15
N THR A 157 100.69 12.71 21.02
CA THR A 157 100.63 12.96 22.47
C THR A 157 101.89 13.68 22.93
N HIS A 158 101.85 15.00 23.14
CA HIS A 158 102.72 15.63 24.15
C HIS A 158 102.25 17.03 24.62
N ARG A 159 101.63 17.05 25.80
CA ARG A 159 102.05 17.81 26.98
C ARG A 159 102.89 19.08 26.77
N ALA A 160 102.32 20.21 27.20
CA ALA A 160 102.96 21.12 28.14
C ALA A 160 102.27 20.93 29.50
#